data_AF-A0A9D1H1M1-F1
#
_entry.id   AF-A0A9D1H1M1-F1
#
_cell.length_a   1.000
_cell.length_b   1.000
_cell.length_c   1.000
_cell.angle_alpha   90.00
_cell.angle_beta   90.00
_cell.angle_gamma   90.00
#
_symmetry.space_group_name_H-M   'P 1'
#
loop_
_entity.id
_entity.type
_entity.pdbx_description
1 polymer ?
#
loop_
_entity_poly.entity_id
_entity_poly.type
_entity_poly.pdbx_seq_one_letter_code
_entity_poly.pdbx_strand_id
1 'polypeptide(L)' 'MFSVILPVYNGARYVDDAISSVFGQSERDWELIVVNDGSTDNTDEVLKKYRGSIRVKYIKQENRGAAEAKGE' A
#
# COMPACT_ATOMS: atom_id res chain seq x y z
N MET A 1 -0.95 0.68 -19.57
CA MET A 1 -1.39 0.84 -18.17
C MET A 1 -1.12 -0.44 -17.40
N PHE A 2 -0.50 -0.36 -16.23
CA PHE A 2 -0.35 -1.49 -15.30
C PHE A 2 -0.61 -1.06 -13.86
N SER A 3 -0.85 -2.02 -12.98
CA SER A 3 -1.12 -1.76 -11.56
C SER A 3 0.04 -2.26 -10.70
N VAL A 4 0.49 -1.43 -9.77
CA VAL A 4 1.45 -1.82 -8.72
C VAL A 4 0.69 -2.10 -7.44
N ILE A 5 0.85 -3.29 -6.88
CA ILE A 5 0.21 -3.68 -5.63
C ILE A 5 1.26 -3.66 -4.52
N LEU A 6 1.02 -2.88 -3.47
CA LEU A 6 1.91 -2.72 -2.33
C LEU A 6 1.19 -3.19 -1.05
N PRO A 7 1.32 -4.48 -0.67
CA PRO A 7 0.86 -4.95 0.63
C PRO A 7 1.79 -4.41 1.73
N VAL A 8 1.22 -3.94 2.82
CA VAL A 8 1.97 -3.39 3.95
C VAL A 8 1.38 -3.84 5.28
N TYR A 9 2.24 -4.35 6.15
CA TYR A 9 1.95 -4.63 7.55
C TYR A 9 3.15 -4.17 8.38
N ASN A 10 2.91 -3.26 9.32
CA ASN A 10 3.94 -2.67 10.18
C ASN A 10 5.17 -2.14 9.40
N GLY A 11 4.90 -1.42 8.32
CA GLY A 11 5.90 -0.92 7.36
C GLY A 11 6.18 0.58 7.48
N ALA A 12 5.85 1.23 8.60
CA ALA A 12 5.89 2.69 8.72
C ALA A 12 7.24 3.30 8.30
N ARG A 13 8.34 2.58 8.55
CA ARG A 13 9.70 3.01 8.22
C ARG A 13 10.00 3.02 6.72
N TYR A 14 9.33 2.19 5.92
CA TYR A 14 9.73 1.92 4.52
C TYR A 14 8.65 2.24 3.51
N VAL A 15 7.38 2.27 3.94
CA VAL A 15 6.24 2.44 3.03
C VAL A 15 6.33 3.75 2.25
N ASP A 16 6.92 4.78 2.83
CA ASP A 16 7.09 6.06 2.18
C ASP A 16 8.10 6.02 1.02
N ASP A 17 9.26 5.40 1.26
CA ASP A 17 10.31 5.24 0.25
C ASP A 17 9.85 4.30 -0.87
N ALA A 18 9.12 3.23 -0.51
CA ALA A 18 8.53 2.30 -1.46
C ALA A 18 7.55 3.00 -2.41
N ILE A 19 6.65 3.82 -1.86
CA ILE A 19 5.73 4.62 -2.66
C ILE A 19 6.51 5.62 -3.53
N SER A 20 7.47 6.34 -2.96
CA SER A 20 8.31 7.31 -3.69
C SER A 20 9.05 6.68 -4.87
N SER A 21 9.53 5.44 -4.73
CA SER A 21 10.14 4.66 -5.81
C SER A 21 9.16 4.38 -6.97
N VAL A 22 7.89 4.08 -6.66
CA VAL A 22 6.83 3.90 -7.68
C VAL A 22 6.53 5.24 -8.38
N PHE A 23 6.48 6.34 -7.64
CA PHE A 23 6.30 7.67 -8.24
C PHE A 23 7.48 8.10 -9.14
N GLY A 24 8.69 7.58 -8.87
CA GLY A 24 9.90 7.85 -9.63
C GLY A 24 10.08 7.03 -10.91
N GLN A 25 9.15 6.14 -11.26
CA GLN A 25 9.24 5.33 -12.47
C GLN A 25 9.22 6.19 -13.75
N SER A 26 9.94 5.73 -14.78
CA SER A 26 9.98 6.37 -16.09
C SER A 26 8.66 6.24 -16.85
N GLU A 27 8.00 5.08 -16.74
CA GLU A 27 6.64 4.86 -17.23
C GLU A 27 5.62 5.60 -16.36
N ARG A 28 4.64 6.24 -16.99
CA ARG A 28 3.67 7.14 -16.34
C ARG A 28 2.25 6.59 -16.34
N ASP A 29 1.98 5.56 -17.14
CA ASP A 29 0.67 4.94 -17.26
C ASP A 29 0.52 3.78 -16.26
N TRP A 30 0.26 4.12 -15.00
CA TRP A 30 0.08 3.17 -13.90
C TRP A 30 -0.86 3.68 -12.80
N GLU A 31 -1.35 2.74 -12.00
CA GLU A 31 -2.00 2.99 -10.70
C GLU A 31 -1.26 2.25 -9.58
N LEU A 32 -1.35 2.78 -8.35
CA LEU A 32 -0.77 2.17 -7.17
C LEU A 32 -1.88 1.79 -6.19
N ILE A 33 -1.93 0.51 -5.82
CA ILE A 33 -2.90 -0.04 -4.86
C ILE A 33 -2.13 -0.41 -3.59
N VAL A 34 -2.33 0.35 -2.52
CA VAL A 34 -1.71 0.09 -1.21
C VAL A 34 -2.70 -0.67 -0.35
N VAL A 35 -2.33 -1.87 0.10
CA VAL A 35 -3.15 -2.72 0.97
C VAL A 35 -2.52 -2.76 2.36
N ASN A 36 -3.08 -2.01 3.30
CA ASN A 36 -2.67 -2.09 4.71
C ASN A 36 -3.41 -3.23 5.39
N ASP A 37 -2.67 -4.30 5.67
CA ASP A 37 -3.16 -5.54 6.28
C ASP A 37 -3.20 -5.43 7.81
N GLY A 38 -3.93 -4.44 8.34
CA GLY A 38 -4.14 -4.27 9.77
C GLY A 38 -2.89 -3.89 10.57
N SER A 39 -2.03 -3.02 10.03
CA SER A 39 -0.86 -2.51 10.76
C SER A 39 -1.26 -1.90 12.10
N THR A 40 -0.46 -2.20 13.12
CA THR A 40 -0.58 -1.70 14.51
C THR A 40 0.44 -0.61 14.84
N ASP A 41 1.39 -0.36 13.95
CA ASP A 41 2.33 0.75 14.02
C ASP A 41 1.81 2.02 13.32
N ASN A 42 2.70 2.99 13.08
CA ASN A 42 2.37 4.26 12.43
C ASN A 42 2.17 4.17 10.90
N THR A 43 2.04 2.97 10.31
CA THR A 43 1.89 2.81 8.85
C THR A 43 0.70 3.61 8.32
N ASP A 44 -0.45 3.56 9.00
CA ASP A 44 -1.65 4.29 8.57
C ASP A 44 -1.42 5.80 8.55
N GLU A 45 -0.69 6.32 9.54
CA GLU A 45 -0.33 7.75 9.64
C GLU A 45 0.56 8.18 8.47
N VAL A 46 1.57 7.38 8.12
CA VAL A 46 2.45 7.66 6.97
C VAL A 46 1.64 7.65 5.67
N LEU A 47 0.65 6.75 5.55
CA LEU A 47 -0.18 6.62 4.36
C LEU A 47 -1.24 7.72 4.20
N LYS A 48 -1.57 8.49 5.26
CA LYS A 48 -2.57 9.57 5.19
C LYS A 48 -2.26 10.60 4.12
N LYS A 49 -0.97 10.92 3.90
CA LYS A 49 -0.57 11.92 2.89
C LYS A 49 -0.87 11.51 1.44
N TYR A 50 -1.16 10.23 1.19
CA TYR A 50 -1.47 9.71 -0.13
C TYR A 50 -2.98 9.58 -0.41
N ARG A 51 -3.86 9.76 0.59
CA ARG A 51 -5.32 9.53 0.47
C ARG A 51 -6.05 10.47 -0.52
N GLY A 52 -5.41 11.56 -0.96
CA GLY A 52 -5.95 12.48 -1.97
C GLY A 52 -5.36 12.30 -3.38
N SER A 53 -4.43 11.36 -3.56
CA SER A 53 -3.81 11.14 -4.86
C SER A 53 -4.74 10.34 -5.78
N ILE A 54 -5.04 10.87 -6.96
CA ILE A 54 -5.84 10.16 -7.98
C ILE A 54 -5.18 8.87 -8.47
N ARG A 55 -3.86 8.73 -8.27
CA ARG A 55 -3.07 7.57 -8.70
C ARG A 55 -2.92 6.51 -7.61
N VAL A 56 -3.34 6.79 -6.37
CA VAL A 56 -3.15 5.89 -5.23
C VAL A 56 -4.49 5.46 -4.68
N LYS A 57 -4.78 4.16 -4.79
CA LYS A 57 -5.92 3.53 -4.14
C LYS A 57 -5.45 2.91 -2.82
N TYR A 58 -6.00 3.41 -1.72
CA TYR A 58 -5.71 2.88 -0.39
C TYR A 58 -6.81 1.92 0.06
N ILE A 59 -6.42 0.70 0.44
CA ILE A 59 -7.29 -0.32 1.02
C ILE A 59 -6.74 -0.64 2.40
N LYS A 60 -7.61 -0.60 3.42
CA LYS A 60 -7.29 -1.05 4.77
C LYS A 60 -8.20 -2.22 5.11
N GLN A 61 -7.61 -3.31 5.58
CA GLN A 61 -8.32 -4.47 6.10
C GLN A 61 -7.85 -4.78 7.51
N GLU A 62 -8.67 -5.49 8.27
CA GLU A 62 -8.24 -6.04 9.56
C GLU A 62 -7.19 -7.13 9.28
N ASN A 63 -6.13 -7.23 10.11
CA ASN A 63 -5.11 -8.26 9.90
C ASN A 63 -5.76 -9.62 10.16
N ARG A 64 -5.96 -10.42 9.11
CA ARG A 64 -6.56 -11.76 9.23
C ARG A 64 -5.53 -12.88 9.33
N GLY A 65 -4.24 -12.52 9.48
CA GLY A 65 -3.11 -13.44 9.46
C GLY A 65 -2.97 -14.17 8.10
N ALA A 66 -1.83 -14.82 7.88
CA ALA A 66 -1.63 -15.70 6.72
C ALA A 66 -2.56 -16.94 6.71
N ALA A 67 -3.45 -17.07 7.70
CA ALA A 67 -4.33 -18.22 7.91
C ALA A 67 -5.60 -18.20 7.05
N GLU A 68 -6.00 -17.06 6.48
CA GLU A 68 -7.06 -17.01 5.45
C GLU A 68 -6.55 -17.24 4.02
N ALA A 69 -5.26 -17.59 3.83
CA ALA A 69 -4.75 -18.12 2.56
C ALA A 69 -5.00 -19.64 2.43
N LYS A 70 -6.12 -20.15 2.98
CA LYS A 70 -6.63 -21.50 2.74
C LYS A 70 -8.17 -21.50 2.60
N GLY A 71 -8.63 -21.68 1.37
CA GLY A 71 -10.03 -21.93 0.96
C GLY A 71 -10.68 -20.62 0.47
N GLU A 72 -11.03 -20.45 -0.80
CA GLU A 72 -11.50 -21.39 -1.84
C GLU A 72 -10.78 -21.23 -3.19
#